data_AF-A0A9E2UCN5-F1
#
_entry.id   AF-A0A9E2UCN5-F1
#
_cell.length_a   1.000
_cell.length_b   1.000
_cell.length_c   1.000
_cell.angle_alpha   90.00
_cell.angle_beta   90.00
_cell.angle_gamma   90.00
#
_symmetry.space_group_name_H-M   'P 1'
#
loop_
_entity.id
_entity.type
_entity.pdbx_description
1 polymer ?
#
loop_
_entity_poly.entity_id
_entity_poly.type
_entity_poly.pdbx_seq_one_letter_code
_entity_poly.pdbx_strand_id
1 'polypeptide(L)' 'MNIVDRRPNPKGKSLSNRQRFLGRARAEVKSAVQEALRKRKVADVGQGEKVAIPTRGISEPIFHH' A
#
# COMPACT_ATOMS: atom_id res chain seq x y z
N MET A 1 22.06 -22.45 16.97
CA MET A 1 22.84 -22.57 15.72
C MET A 1 22.64 -21.28 14.95
N ASN A 2 23.61 -20.35 14.98
CA ASN A 2 23.46 -19.04 14.32
C ASN A 2 24.25 -19.02 13.02
N ILE A 3 23.54 -18.99 11.90
CA ILE A 3 24.15 -18.82 10.59
C ILE A 3 24.21 -17.32 10.31
N VAL A 4 25.42 -16.77 10.25
CA VAL A 4 25.65 -15.36 9.90
C VAL A 4 26.16 -15.29 8.46
N ASP A 5 25.31 -14.83 7.55
CA ASP A 5 25.72 -14.57 6.16
C ASP A 5 26.55 -13.28 6.10
N ARG A 6 27.84 -13.42 5.78
CA ARG A 6 28.81 -12.33 5.66
C ARG A 6 29.00 -11.86 4.22
N ARG A 7 28.26 -12.41 3.25
CA ARG A 7 28.45 -12.07 1.84
C ARG A 7 28.09 -10.59 1.61
N PRO A 8 28.89 -9.85 0.80
CA PRO A 8 28.55 -8.49 0.43
C PRO A 8 27.19 -8.50 -0.28
N ASN A 9 26.22 -7.87 0.37
CA ASN A 9 24.84 -7.88 -0.08
C ASN A 9 24.72 -7.01 -1.35
N PRO A 10 24.42 -7.55 -2.56
CA PRO A 10 24.21 -6.72 -3.73
C PRO A 10 23.12 -5.69 -3.45
N LYS A 11 23.42 -4.41 -3.71
CA LYS A 11 22.48 -3.31 -3.52
C LYS A 11 21.24 -3.58 -4.37
N GLY A 12 20.06 -3.63 -3.75
CA GLY A 12 18.79 -3.79 -4.48
C GLY A 12 18.03 -5.10 -4.29
N LYS A 13 18.42 -6.00 -3.37
CA LYS A 13 17.65 -7.24 -3.07
C LYS A 13 16.16 -7.04 -2.75
N SER A 14 15.76 -5.84 -2.34
CA SER A 14 14.37 -5.49 -2.03
C SER A 14 13.67 -4.67 -3.11
N LEU A 15 14.26 -4.47 -4.30
CA LEU A 15 13.65 -3.65 -5.35
C LEU A 15 12.28 -4.18 -5.79
N SER A 16 12.16 -5.50 -5.98
CA SER A 16 10.89 -6.15 -6.29
C SER A 16 9.87 -6.02 -5.15
N ASN A 17 10.30 -6.11 -3.88
CA ASN A 17 9.43 -5.89 -2.72
C ASN A 17 8.95 -4.43 -2.63
N ARG A 18 9.83 -3.45 -2.87
CA ARG A 18 9.48 -2.03 -2.91
C ARG A 18 8.49 -1.73 -4.03
N GLN A 19 8.69 -2.31 -5.21
CA GLN A 19 7.76 -2.16 -6.34
C GLN A 19 6.41 -2.81 -6.04
N ARG A 20 6.39 -3.99 -5.42
CA ARG A 20 5.15 -4.65 -4.96
C ARG A 20 4.43 -3.82 -3.88
N PHE A 21 5.15 -3.22 -2.95
CA PHE A 21 4.57 -2.31 -1.95
C PHE A 21 3.91 -1.10 -2.62
N LEU A 22 4.61 -0.41 -3.52
CA LEU A 22 4.06 0.73 -4.26
C LEU A 22 2.83 0.35 -5.09
N GLY A 23 2.85 -0.83 -5.72
CA GLY A 23 1.70 -1.36 -6.46
C GLY A 23 0.48 -1.56 -5.56
N ARG A 24 0.66 -2.21 -4.40
CA ARG A 24 -0.41 -2.43 -3.42
C ARG A 24 -0.98 -1.11 -2.87
N ALA A 25 -0.11 -0.20 -2.46
CA ALA A 25 -0.51 1.10 -1.94
C ALA A 25 -1.34 1.90 -2.98
N ARG A 26 -0.91 1.92 -4.25
CA ARG A 26 -1.67 2.57 -5.33
C ARG A 26 -3.05 1.93 -5.55
N ALA A 27 -3.13 0.60 -5.52
CA ALA A 27 -4.40 -0.10 -5.69
C ALA A 27 -5.39 0.23 -4.57
N GLU A 28 -4.92 0.27 -3.33
CA GLU A 28 -5.76 0.59 -2.17
C GLU A 28 -6.25 2.05 -2.20
N VAL A 29 -5.36 3.00 -2.47
CA VAL A 29 -5.73 4.42 -2.66
C VAL A 29 -6.80 4.56 -3.74
N LYS A 30 -6.62 3.89 -4.89
CA LYS A 30 -7.61 3.94 -5.99
C LYS A 30 -8.96 3.36 -5.56
N SER A 31 -8.96 2.22 -4.88
CA SER A 31 -10.19 1.59 -4.37
C SER A 31 -10.92 2.51 -3.38
N ALA A 32 -10.19 3.12 -2.45
CA ALA A 32 -10.73 4.03 -1.46
C ALA A 32 -11.39 5.26 -2.08
N VAL A 33 -10.74 5.86 -3.07
CA VAL A 33 -11.29 7.01 -3.81
C VAL A 33 -12.55 6.60 -4.57
N GLN A 34 -12.56 5.43 -5.23
CA GLN A 34 -13.74 4.94 -5.95
C GLN A 34 -14.92 4.66 -5.01
N GLU A 35 -14.65 4.09 -3.83
CA GLU A 35 -15.68 3.86 -2.82
C GLU A 35 -16.23 5.16 -2.24
N ALA A 36 -15.36 6.15 -1.98
CA ALA A 36 -15.77 7.48 -1.55
C ALA A 36 -16.66 8.17 -2.60
N LEU A 37 -16.29 8.08 -3.89
CA LEU A 37 -17.11 8.60 -4.99
C LEU A 37 -18.47 7.88 -5.11
N ARG A 38 -18.52 6.56 -4.90
CA ARG A 38 -19.78 5.79 -4.91
C ARG A 38 -20.69 6.12 -3.73
N LYS A 39 -20.12 6.35 -2.55
CA LYS A 39 -20.87 6.74 -1.34
C LYS A 39 -21.32 8.20 -1.39
N ARG A 40 -20.69 9.03 -2.23
CA ARG A 40 -21.11 10.42 -2.47
C ARG A 40 -22.49 10.43 -3.12
N LYS A 41 -23.48 11.03 -2.45
CA LYS A 41 -24.68 11.51 -3.14
C LYS A 41 -24.27 12.65 -4.05
N VAL A 42 -24.73 12.63 -5.30
CA VAL A 42 -24.46 13.64 -6.36
C VAL A 42 -24.76 15.09 -5.94
N ALA A 43 -25.43 15.30 -4.81
CA ALA A 43 -25.83 16.61 -4.31
C ALA A 43 -24.68 17.50 -3.78
N ASP A 44 -23.49 16.96 -3.50
CA ASP A 44 -22.39 17.74 -2.90
C ASP A 44 -21.16 17.77 -3.81
N VAL A 45 -21.14 18.73 -4.75
CA VAL A 45 -20.08 18.91 -5.77
C VAL A 45 -19.20 20.14 -5.47
N GLY A 46 -19.46 20.85 -4.38
CA GLY A 46 -18.90 22.19 -4.12
C GLY A 46 -17.80 22.29 -3.06
N GLN A 47 -17.63 21.32 -2.15
CA GLN A 47 -16.64 21.40 -1.08
C GLN A 47 -15.50 20.38 -1.24
N GLY A 48 -14.25 20.84 -1.13
CA GLY A 48 -13.07 19.97 -1.12
C GLY A 48 -13.09 19.04 0.08
N GLU A 49 -13.22 17.74 -0.15
CA GLU A 49 -13.42 16.74 0.90
C GLU A 49 -12.13 16.02 1.30
N LYS A 50 -12.03 15.70 2.60
CA LYS A 50 -11.00 14.81 3.15
C LYS A 50 -11.38 13.36 2.86
N VAL A 51 -10.76 12.76 1.84
CA VAL A 51 -10.93 11.33 1.54
C VAL A 51 -10.17 10.50 2.57
N ALA A 52 -10.90 9.79 3.44
CA ALA A 52 -10.31 8.84 4.38
C ALA A 52 -9.95 7.54 3.64
N ILE A 53 -8.66 7.30 3.44
CA ILE A 53 -8.15 6.07 2.82
C ILE A 53 -8.01 5.01 3.91
N PRO A 54 -8.67 3.84 3.80
CA PRO A 54 -8.49 2.74 4.74
C PRO A 54 -7.05 2.25 4.70
N THR A 55 -6.52 1.89 5.86
CA THR A 55 -5.13 1.45 6.08
C THR A 55 -4.97 -0.08 6.04
N ARG A 56 -5.96 -0.82 5.53
CA ARG A 56 -6.04 -2.27 5.72
C ARG A 56 -5.16 -3.08 4.76
N GLY A 57 -4.71 -2.50 3.65
CA GLY A 57 -3.91 -3.13 2.59
C GLY A 57 -2.47 -2.61 2.48
N ILE A 58 -2.10 -1.59 3.26
CA ILE A 58 -0.71 -1.10 3.38
C ILE A 58 0.13 -1.98 4.32
N SER A 59 -0.50 -2.91 5.05
CA SER A 59 0.18 -3.86 5.92
C SER A 59 1.13 -4.77 5.13
N GLU A 60 2.33 -4.96 5.66
CA GLU A 60 3.34 -5.82 5.05
C GLU A 60 2.96 -7.30 5.24
N PRO A 61 3.16 -8.17 4.23
CA PRO A 61 2.86 -9.59 4.39
C PRO A 61 3.72 -10.19 5.50
N ILE A 62 3.07 -10.92 6.40
CA ILE A 62 3.74 -11.64 7.48
C ILE A 62 4.22 -12.97 6.92
N PHE A 63 5.53 -13.22 7.00
CA PHE A 63 6.10 -14.53 6.67
C PHE A 63 6.08 -15.39 7.93
N HIS A 64 5.25 -16.44 7.95
CA HIS A 64 5.31 -17.49 8.96
C HIS A 64 6.40 -18.50 8.57
N HIS A 65 7.13 -19.02 9.57
CA HIS A 65 8.29 -19.89 9.42
C HIS A 65 8.01 -21.28 10.02
#